data_AF-E3FIR5-F1
#
_entry.id   AF-E3FIR5-F1
#
_cell.length_a   1.000
_cell.length_b   1.000
_cell.length_c   1.000
_cell.angle_alpha   90.00
_cell.angle_beta   90.00
_cell.angle_gamma   90.00
#
_symmetry.space_group_name_H-M   'P 1'
#
loop_
_entity.id
_entity.type
_entity.pdbx_description
1 polymer ?
#
loop_
_entity_poly.entity_id
_entity_poly.type
_entity_poly.pdbx_seq_one_letter_code
_entity_poly.pdbx_strand_id
1 'polypeptide(L)'
;MFRFQTHAVALSLLSLSLAVTGCGGVEAEGLAPEEQVSSVNPADPTHDDIGTTESAVCGHCDNCVLHARCLQPKLPFGLTYWSEKVAIINSNHAHKGCVAMIPTSHEYGHVAYVSDVDTAPNPNRITLQEANWSGNTCSSRKGTKDALNIRNYWCPAGVHTANCAGPM
;
A
#
# COMPACT_ATOMS: atom_id res chain seq x y z
N MET A 1 37.50 28.61 -42.91
CA MET A 1 36.15 29.16 -43.20
C MET A 1 35.23 28.72 -42.07
N PHE A 2 34.85 29.65 -41.19
CA PHE A 2 33.89 29.41 -40.13
C PHE A 2 32.47 29.65 -40.66
N ARG A 3 31.54 28.74 -40.37
CA ARG A 3 30.09 29.01 -40.46
C ARG A 3 29.44 28.65 -39.13
N PHE A 4 29.05 29.68 -38.41
CA PHE A 4 28.12 29.62 -37.30
C PHE A 4 26.69 29.46 -37.86
N GLN A 5 25.93 28.51 -37.33
CA GLN A 5 24.47 28.53 -37.41
C GLN A 5 23.92 28.51 -35.98
N THR A 6 23.49 29.69 -35.55
CA THR A 6 22.71 29.92 -34.33
C THR A 6 21.26 29.55 -34.59
N HIS A 7 20.75 28.52 -33.95
CA HIS A 7 19.30 28.29 -33.86
C HIS A 7 18.76 28.86 -32.56
N ALA A 8 17.79 29.75 -32.74
CA ALA A 8 17.11 30.50 -31.71
C ALA A 8 16.20 29.61 -30.83
N VAL A 9 16.06 30.11 -29.61
CA VAL A 9 15.32 29.61 -28.45
C VAL A 9 13.81 29.49 -28.72
N ALA A 10 13.20 28.42 -28.22
CA ALA A 10 11.78 28.39 -27.89
C ALA A 10 11.62 27.91 -26.44
N LEU A 11 11.48 28.88 -25.52
CA LEU A 11 11.08 28.67 -24.14
C LEU A 11 9.59 28.30 -24.15
N SER A 12 9.25 27.04 -23.89
CA SER A 12 7.87 26.63 -23.68
C SER A 12 7.51 26.81 -22.21
N LEU A 13 6.72 27.84 -21.91
CA LEU A 13 6.12 28.08 -20.59
C LEU A 13 4.96 27.09 -20.41
N LEU A 14 5.18 26.00 -19.68
CA LEU A 14 4.07 25.18 -19.18
C LEU A 14 3.39 25.92 -18.03
N SER A 15 2.20 26.43 -18.32
CA SER A 15 1.23 26.96 -17.37
C SER A 15 0.82 25.88 -16.35
N LEU A 16 1.10 26.16 -15.07
CA LEU A 16 0.68 25.36 -13.92
C LEU A 16 -0.78 25.72 -13.57
N SER A 17 -1.74 24.85 -13.89
CA SER A 17 -3.13 24.99 -13.44
C SER A 17 -3.29 24.31 -12.08
N LEU A 18 -3.24 25.09 -11.00
CA LEU A 18 -3.69 24.64 -9.68
C LEU A 18 -5.22 24.67 -9.63
N ALA A 19 -5.85 23.50 -9.74
CA ALA A 19 -7.23 23.34 -9.34
C ALA A 19 -7.30 23.18 -7.82
N VAL A 20 -7.66 24.24 -7.10
CA VAL A 20 -8.10 24.17 -5.71
C VAL A 20 -9.55 23.69 -5.73
N THR A 21 -9.77 22.40 -5.47
CA THR A 21 -11.07 21.93 -5.00
C THR A 21 -11.12 22.17 -3.50
N GLY A 22 -11.79 23.26 -3.13
CA GLY A 22 -12.10 23.57 -1.73
C GLY A 22 -13.02 22.51 -1.13
N CYS A 23 -12.62 21.98 0.03
CA CYS A 23 -13.51 21.26 0.92
C CYS A 23 -14.25 22.33 1.73
N GLY A 24 -15.54 22.50 1.45
CA GLY A 24 -16.39 23.49 2.09
C GLY A 24 -16.50 23.24 3.60
N GLY A 25 -16.31 24.32 4.36
CA GLY A 25 -16.69 24.38 5.76
C GLY A 25 -18.22 24.39 5.90
N VAL A 26 -18.71 23.70 6.92
CA VAL A 26 -19.94 24.11 7.61
C VAL A 26 -19.53 24.38 9.06
N GLU A 27 -19.67 25.63 9.47
CA GLU A 27 -19.59 26.05 10.85
C GLU A 27 -20.92 25.75 11.53
N ALA A 28 -20.88 25.14 12.71
CA ALA A 28 -21.94 25.24 13.70
C ALA A 28 -21.28 25.15 15.08
N GLU A 29 -21.15 26.32 15.70
CA GLU A 29 -20.72 26.54 17.08
C GLU A 29 -21.78 26.07 18.08
N GLY A 30 -21.37 25.68 19.31
CA GLY A 30 -22.32 25.47 20.41
C GLY A 30 -21.78 24.77 21.68
N LEU A 31 -20.89 25.47 22.43
CA LEU A 31 -20.81 25.58 23.91
C LEU A 31 -21.00 24.32 24.79
N ALA A 32 -19.94 23.76 25.42
CA ALA A 32 -19.40 24.03 26.80
C ALA A 32 -19.86 22.96 27.85
N PRO A 33 -19.31 22.88 29.10
CA PRO A 33 -17.92 22.72 29.55
C PRO A 33 -17.69 21.55 30.59
N GLU A 34 -16.42 21.19 30.78
CA GLU A 34 -15.71 20.63 31.98
C GLU A 34 -16.27 19.49 32.86
N GLU A 35 -15.48 18.42 33.06
CA GLU A 35 -15.06 17.97 34.41
C GLU A 35 -13.79 17.09 34.38
N GLN A 36 -12.89 17.34 35.33
CA GLN A 36 -11.67 16.58 35.65
C GLN A 36 -12.01 15.36 36.51
N VAL A 37 -11.11 14.36 36.60
CA VAL A 37 -10.54 13.79 37.86
C VAL A 37 -9.86 12.41 37.66
N SER A 38 -8.58 12.40 38.03
CA SER A 38 -7.81 11.39 38.80
C SER A 38 -7.57 9.94 38.35
N SER A 39 -6.28 9.66 38.05
CA SER A 39 -5.35 8.70 38.69
C SER A 39 -5.90 7.45 39.39
N VAL A 40 -5.36 6.26 39.05
CA VAL A 40 -4.56 5.33 39.91
C VAL A 40 -4.10 4.09 39.09
N ASN A 41 -2.79 3.85 38.98
CA ASN A 41 -2.15 2.51 38.90
C ASN A 41 -1.86 2.06 40.34
N PRO A 42 -1.71 0.76 40.73
CA PRO A 42 -1.16 -0.35 39.95
C PRO A 42 -1.77 -1.76 40.24
N ALA A 43 -1.58 -2.73 39.33
CA ALA A 43 -1.39 -4.14 39.71
C ALA A 43 -0.79 -4.95 38.56
N ASP A 44 0.48 -5.28 38.76
CA ASP A 44 1.22 -6.39 38.18
C ASP A 44 0.42 -7.71 38.29
N PRO A 45 0.37 -8.49 37.20
CA PRO A 45 0.84 -9.86 37.35
C PRO A 45 1.80 -10.26 36.22
N THR A 46 2.99 -10.67 36.65
CA THR A 46 3.91 -11.53 35.94
C THR A 46 3.18 -12.72 35.31
N HIS A 47 3.25 -12.84 33.99
CA HIS A 47 3.21 -14.14 33.32
C HIS A 47 4.15 -14.09 32.12
N ASP A 48 5.36 -14.61 32.32
CA ASP A 48 6.21 -15.08 31.22
C ASP A 48 5.43 -16.12 30.43
N ASP A 49 5.10 -15.86 29.16
CA ASP A 49 5.02 -16.94 28.17
C ASP A 49 5.31 -16.47 26.75
N ILE A 50 6.39 -17.05 26.27
CA ILE A 50 6.85 -17.29 24.90
C ILE A 50 5.71 -17.42 23.89
N GLY A 51 5.76 -16.63 22.82
CA GLY A 51 4.98 -16.90 21.62
C GLY A 51 4.81 -15.71 20.68
N THR A 52 5.77 -15.48 19.79
CA THR A 52 5.53 -14.75 18.53
C THR A 52 4.63 -15.58 17.62
N THR A 53 3.36 -15.69 18.01
CA THR A 53 2.29 -16.34 17.26
C THR A 53 1.14 -15.37 17.06
N GLU A 54 1.42 -14.19 16.52
CA GLU A 54 0.41 -13.35 15.85
C GLU A 54 0.56 -13.42 14.33
N SER A 55 0.79 -14.64 13.82
CA SER A 55 0.70 -14.95 12.37
C SER A 55 -0.10 -16.23 12.14
N ALA A 56 -1.22 -16.37 12.86
CA ALA A 56 -2.07 -17.56 12.81
C ALA A 56 -3.54 -17.23 12.50
N VAL A 57 -3.82 -16.32 11.57
CA VAL A 57 -5.19 -16.17 11.04
C VAL A 57 -5.30 -16.49 9.54
N CYS A 58 -4.18 -16.57 8.80
CA CYS A 58 -4.17 -16.87 7.37
C CYS A 58 -3.14 -17.94 6.97
N GLY A 59 -3.52 -19.22 7.10
CA GLY A 59 -2.64 -20.39 6.94
C GLY A 59 -2.41 -20.90 5.51
N HIS A 60 -2.80 -20.16 4.47
CA HIS A 60 -2.66 -20.61 3.06
C HIS A 60 -1.26 -20.37 2.49
N CYS A 61 -0.23 -20.97 3.09
CA CYS A 61 1.17 -20.75 2.69
C CYS A 61 1.55 -21.35 1.32
N ASP A 62 0.67 -22.18 0.74
CA ASP A 62 0.80 -22.81 -0.58
C ASP A 62 0.14 -22.01 -1.71
N ASN A 63 -0.60 -20.94 -1.40
CA ASN A 63 -1.34 -20.18 -2.40
C ASN A 63 -1.35 -18.68 -2.12
N CYS A 64 -0.65 -17.93 -2.98
CA CYS A 64 -0.53 -16.46 -2.87
C CYS A 64 -1.89 -15.74 -2.83
N VAL A 65 -2.86 -16.21 -3.63
CA VAL A 65 -4.18 -15.58 -3.75
C VAL A 65 -5.05 -15.86 -2.53
N LEU A 66 -5.06 -17.11 -2.03
CA LEU A 66 -5.81 -17.47 -0.83
C LEU A 66 -5.25 -16.75 0.40
N HIS A 67 -3.93 -16.65 0.53
CA HIS A 67 -3.31 -15.92 1.62
C HIS A 67 -3.61 -14.42 1.54
N ALA A 68 -3.41 -13.79 0.37
CA ALA A 68 -3.72 -12.38 0.19
C ALA A 68 -5.20 -12.06 0.41
N ARG A 69 -6.13 -12.94 -0.01
CA ARG A 69 -7.57 -12.78 0.26
C ARG A 69 -7.90 -12.97 1.73
N CYS A 70 -7.22 -13.86 2.44
CA CYS A 70 -7.44 -13.99 3.87
C CYS A 70 -7.05 -12.71 4.63
N LEU A 71 -5.95 -12.06 4.23
CA LEU A 71 -5.51 -10.78 4.80
C LEU A 71 -6.33 -9.58 4.28
N GLN A 72 -6.88 -9.68 3.07
CA GLN A 72 -7.77 -8.69 2.46
C GLN A 72 -9.03 -9.37 1.89
N PRO A 73 -10.08 -9.58 2.72
CA PRO A 73 -11.27 -10.34 2.34
C PRO A 73 -12.07 -9.79 1.16
N LYS A 74 -11.88 -8.51 0.82
CA LYS A 74 -12.54 -7.86 -0.34
C LYS A 74 -11.86 -8.17 -1.68
N LEU A 75 -10.72 -8.86 -1.70
CA LEU A 75 -10.00 -9.20 -2.94
C LEU A 75 -10.88 -10.07 -3.85
N PRO A 76 -11.14 -9.67 -5.11
CA PRO A 76 -11.99 -10.43 -6.02
C PRO A 76 -11.57 -11.89 -6.19
N PHE A 77 -12.53 -12.75 -6.52
CA PHE A 77 -12.28 -14.14 -6.92
C PHE A 77 -11.83 -14.22 -8.38
N GLY A 78 -11.41 -15.42 -8.83
CA GLY A 78 -10.98 -15.63 -10.20
C GLY A 78 -9.65 -14.96 -10.53
N LEU A 79 -8.65 -15.08 -9.64
CA LEU A 79 -7.31 -14.51 -9.82
C LEU A 79 -6.28 -15.62 -10.04
N THR A 80 -6.60 -16.62 -10.86
CA THR A 80 -5.71 -17.76 -11.14
C THR A 80 -4.56 -17.31 -12.04
N TYR A 81 -4.86 -16.64 -13.13
CA TYR A 81 -3.89 -16.22 -14.15
C TYR A 81 -3.40 -14.78 -13.94
N TRP A 82 -2.29 -14.43 -14.57
CA TRP A 82 -1.74 -13.08 -14.54
C TRP A 82 -2.68 -12.05 -15.19
N SER A 83 -3.33 -12.43 -16.29
CA SER A 83 -4.30 -11.57 -16.99
C SER A 83 -5.43 -11.11 -16.07
N GLU A 84 -5.96 -12.00 -15.24
CA GLU A 84 -7.04 -11.71 -14.29
C GLU A 84 -6.57 -10.78 -13.16
N LYS A 85 -5.35 -11.01 -12.64
CA LYS A 85 -4.71 -10.14 -11.65
C LYS A 85 -4.51 -8.72 -12.17
N VAL A 86 -4.08 -8.60 -13.43
CA VAL A 86 -3.89 -7.30 -14.07
C VAL A 86 -5.21 -6.59 -14.30
N ALA A 87 -6.26 -7.30 -14.69
CA ALA A 87 -7.57 -6.73 -14.98
C ALA A 87 -8.22 -6.03 -13.78
N ILE A 88 -7.86 -6.42 -12.54
CA ILE A 88 -8.39 -5.79 -11.33
C ILE A 88 -7.52 -4.65 -10.81
N ILE A 89 -6.36 -4.36 -11.39
CA ILE A 89 -5.52 -3.24 -10.92
C ILE A 89 -6.31 -1.94 -10.94
N ASN A 90 -6.31 -1.21 -9.82
CA ASN A 90 -7.01 0.06 -9.69
C ASN A 90 -6.19 1.15 -8.99
N SER A 91 -4.94 0.87 -8.59
CA SER A 91 -4.01 1.86 -8.03
C SER A 91 -2.59 1.67 -8.54
N ASN A 92 -1.89 2.78 -8.77
CA ASN A 92 -0.45 2.82 -8.99
C ASN A 92 0.36 3.07 -7.70
N HIS A 93 -0.31 3.41 -6.59
CA HIS A 93 0.28 3.74 -5.29
C HIS A 93 0.09 2.61 -4.27
N ALA A 94 1.13 2.38 -3.45
CA ALA A 94 1.05 1.42 -2.36
C ALA A 94 0.28 2.01 -1.18
N HIS A 95 -0.67 1.26 -0.64
CA HIS A 95 -1.26 1.54 0.67
C HIS A 95 -1.35 0.26 1.48
N LYS A 96 -1.22 0.40 2.80
CA LYS A 96 -1.53 -0.69 3.73
C LYS A 96 -2.97 -1.17 3.46
N GLY A 97 -3.14 -2.50 3.37
CA GLY A 97 -4.43 -3.10 3.05
C GLY A 97 -4.64 -3.40 1.56
N CYS A 98 -3.81 -2.86 0.67
CA CYS A 98 -3.86 -3.21 -0.75
C CYS A 98 -3.19 -4.55 -1.04
N VAL A 99 -3.39 -5.05 -2.25
CA VAL A 99 -2.76 -6.25 -2.78
C VAL A 99 -1.88 -5.85 -3.96
N ALA A 100 -0.58 -6.12 -3.86
CA ALA A 100 0.40 -5.92 -4.90
C ALA A 100 0.28 -7.02 -5.97
N MET A 101 0.29 -6.62 -7.24
CA MET A 101 0.31 -7.52 -8.39
C MET A 101 1.73 -7.62 -8.92
N ILE A 102 2.33 -8.81 -8.87
CA ILE A 102 3.75 -9.03 -9.14
C ILE A 102 3.87 -9.98 -10.34
N PRO A 103 4.38 -9.54 -11.51
CA PRO A 103 4.68 -10.44 -12.60
C PRO A 103 5.81 -11.40 -12.21
N THR A 104 5.72 -12.63 -12.69
CA THR A 104 6.76 -13.65 -12.57
C THR A 104 7.04 -14.24 -13.95
N SER A 105 7.94 -15.23 -14.04
CA SER A 105 8.16 -15.99 -15.28
C SER A 105 7.05 -17.01 -15.59
N HIS A 106 6.08 -17.21 -14.67
CA HIS A 106 4.95 -18.11 -14.85
C HIS A 106 3.68 -17.36 -15.26
N GLU A 107 2.81 -18.03 -16.00
CA GLU A 107 1.53 -17.48 -16.48
C GLU A 107 0.57 -17.05 -15.36
N TYR A 108 0.76 -17.57 -14.15
CA TYR A 108 -0.04 -17.22 -12.98
C TYR A 108 0.36 -15.85 -12.40
N GLY A 109 1.60 -15.39 -12.56
CA GLY A 109 2.12 -14.25 -11.80
C GLY A 109 2.05 -14.50 -10.28
N HIS A 110 1.99 -13.42 -9.49
CA HIS A 110 1.93 -13.49 -8.03
C HIS A 110 1.13 -12.32 -7.45
N VAL A 111 0.60 -12.51 -6.23
CA VAL A 111 -0.02 -11.44 -5.44
C VAL A 111 0.49 -11.45 -4.01
N ALA A 112 0.63 -10.28 -3.41
CA ALA A 112 1.08 -10.12 -2.03
C ALA A 112 0.29 -9.04 -1.31
N TYR A 113 -0.03 -9.24 -0.03
CA TYR A 113 -0.71 -8.24 0.78
C TYR A 113 0.29 -7.16 1.23
N VAL A 114 -0.08 -5.90 1.10
CA VAL A 114 0.72 -4.77 1.60
C VAL A 114 0.39 -4.57 3.08
N SER A 115 1.28 -5.03 3.95
CA SER A 115 1.09 -4.93 5.41
C SER A 115 1.53 -3.58 5.97
N ASP A 116 2.48 -2.92 5.30
CA ASP A 116 3.00 -1.63 5.72
C ASP A 116 3.60 -0.84 4.54
N VAL A 117 3.55 0.49 4.64
CA VAL A 117 4.18 1.41 3.68
C VAL A 117 4.90 2.50 4.47
N ASP A 118 6.22 2.46 4.41
CA ASP A 118 7.11 3.47 4.95
C ASP A 118 7.28 4.58 3.92
N THR A 119 6.69 5.74 4.21
CA THR A 119 6.69 6.93 3.35
C THR A 119 7.84 7.90 3.68
N ALA A 120 8.85 7.46 4.43
CA ALA A 120 10.02 8.28 4.70
C ALA A 120 10.72 8.71 3.39
N PRO A 121 11.21 9.95 3.31
CA PRO A 121 11.83 10.47 2.10
C PRO A 121 13.11 9.69 1.78
N ASN A 122 13.01 8.85 0.75
CA ASN A 122 14.06 8.16 0.03
C ASN A 122 14.74 6.91 0.65
N PRO A 123 14.51 5.71 0.04
CA PRO A 123 13.37 5.35 -0.82
C PRO A 123 12.21 4.82 0.01
N ASN A 124 10.97 5.08 -0.43
CA ASN A 124 9.78 4.48 0.13
C ASN A 124 9.92 2.95 0.19
N ARG A 125 9.51 2.34 1.30
CA ARG A 125 9.57 0.89 1.46
C ARG A 125 8.18 0.32 1.66
N ILE A 126 7.90 -0.73 0.92
CA ILE A 126 6.68 -1.51 1.01
C ILE A 126 7.05 -2.80 1.74
N THR A 127 6.28 -3.16 2.76
CA THR A 127 6.36 -4.48 3.39
C THR A 127 5.23 -5.34 2.87
N LEU A 128 5.58 -6.49 2.33
CA LEU A 128 4.67 -7.49 1.78
C LEU A 128 4.52 -8.65 2.76
N GLN A 129 3.30 -9.14 2.94
CA GLN A 129 3.01 -10.47 3.45
C GLN A 129 2.51 -11.33 2.29
N GLU A 130 3.19 -12.43 2.03
CA GLU A 130 2.93 -13.24 0.84
C GLU A 130 3.08 -14.73 1.16
N ALA A 131 2.50 -15.56 0.30
CA ALA A 131 2.55 -17.01 0.40
C ALA A 131 2.94 -17.61 -0.93
N ASN A 132 3.67 -18.72 -0.89
CA ASN A 132 4.14 -19.43 -2.07
C ASN A 132 4.97 -18.55 -3.03
N TRP A 133 5.67 -17.56 -2.47
CA TRP A 133 6.76 -16.87 -3.17
C TRP A 133 8.00 -17.77 -3.20
N SER A 134 8.36 -18.29 -2.02
CA SER A 134 9.12 -19.53 -1.87
C SER A 134 8.12 -20.66 -1.64
N GLY A 135 8.29 -21.78 -2.36
CA GLY A 135 7.34 -22.90 -2.38
C GLY A 135 6.77 -23.25 -1.00
N ASN A 136 5.44 -23.31 -0.91
CA ASN A 136 4.69 -23.69 0.31
C ASN A 136 5.06 -22.93 1.59
N THR A 137 5.54 -21.70 1.48
CA THR A 137 5.99 -20.89 2.60
C THR A 137 5.27 -19.55 2.63
N CYS A 138 4.83 -19.13 3.83
CA CYS A 138 4.47 -17.75 4.08
C CYS A 138 5.73 -16.95 4.41
N SER A 139 5.93 -15.82 3.74
CA SER A 139 7.12 -14.98 3.88
C SER A 139 6.76 -13.51 3.95
N SER A 140 7.75 -12.72 4.34
CA SER A 140 7.70 -11.27 4.27
C SER A 140 8.89 -10.75 3.47
N ARG A 141 8.64 -9.79 2.60
CA ARG A 141 9.68 -9.04 1.87
C ARG A 141 9.46 -7.56 2.05
N LYS A 142 10.56 -6.82 2.17
CA LYS A 142 10.56 -5.35 2.26
C LYS A 142 11.45 -4.76 1.18
N GLY A 143 10.97 -3.74 0.48
CA GLY A 143 11.72 -3.14 -0.63
C GLY A 143 10.97 -1.98 -1.29
N THR A 144 11.58 -1.39 -2.32
CA THR A 144 10.89 -0.45 -3.20
C THR A 144 9.95 -1.19 -4.14
N LYS A 145 9.04 -0.47 -4.81
CA LYS A 145 8.15 -1.04 -5.83
C LYS A 145 8.94 -1.82 -6.88
N ASP A 146 10.01 -1.22 -7.40
CA ASP A 146 10.86 -1.81 -8.44
C ASP A 146 11.66 -3.00 -7.91
N ALA A 147 12.26 -2.88 -6.71
CA ALA A 147 13.04 -3.97 -6.11
C ALA A 147 12.19 -5.21 -5.80
N LEU A 148 10.89 -5.01 -5.53
CA LEU A 148 9.93 -6.09 -5.30
C LEU A 148 9.25 -6.58 -6.59
N ASN A 149 9.60 -6.00 -7.74
CA ASN A 149 8.98 -6.25 -9.04
C ASN A 149 7.45 -6.09 -9.02
N ILE A 150 6.92 -5.08 -8.32
CA ILE A 150 5.48 -4.85 -8.23
C ILE A 150 5.02 -4.07 -9.47
N ARG A 151 4.10 -4.63 -10.24
CA ARG A 151 3.49 -3.93 -11.39
C ARG A 151 2.65 -2.76 -10.92
N ASN A 152 1.66 -3.01 -10.07
CA ASN A 152 0.71 -2.05 -9.49
C ASN A 152 -0.11 -2.76 -8.39
N TYR A 153 -1.16 -2.12 -7.89
CA TYR A 153 -1.96 -2.60 -6.77
C TYR A 153 -3.44 -2.67 -7.12
N TRP A 154 -4.13 -3.60 -6.45
CA TRP A 154 -5.56 -3.48 -6.22
C TRP A 154 -5.79 -3.05 -4.77
N CYS A 155 -6.64 -2.04 -4.58
CA CYS A 155 -7.02 -1.51 -3.29
C CYS A 155 -8.55 -1.54 -3.16
N PRO A 156 -9.10 -1.98 -2.03
CA PRO A 156 -10.54 -1.94 -1.82
C PRO A 156 -11.03 -0.49 -1.75
N ALA A 157 -12.32 -0.28 -2.05
CA ALA A 157 -12.96 1.01 -1.87
C ALA A 157 -12.77 1.53 -0.42
N GLY A 158 -12.41 2.81 -0.28
CA GLY A 158 -12.11 3.46 1.01
C GLY A 158 -10.63 3.51 1.38
N VAL A 159 -9.76 2.69 0.77
CA VAL A 159 -8.29 2.80 0.97
C VAL A 159 -7.68 3.91 0.10
N HIS A 160 -8.30 4.18 -1.06
CA HIS A 160 -7.88 5.23 -1.99
C HIS A 160 -8.04 6.65 -1.43
N THR A 161 -9.03 6.89 -0.57
CA THR A 161 -9.42 8.25 -0.17
C THR A 161 -8.50 8.89 0.87
N ALA A 162 -7.61 8.12 1.50
CA ALA A 162 -6.76 8.64 2.58
C ALA A 162 -5.48 9.32 2.07
N ASN A 163 -4.96 8.97 0.90
CA ASN A 163 -3.58 9.31 0.53
C ASN A 163 -3.34 9.54 -0.97
N CYS A 164 -4.29 10.12 -1.71
CA CYS A 164 -4.04 10.61 -3.09
C CYS A 164 -2.95 11.69 -3.19
N ALA A 165 -2.31 12.07 -2.08
CA ALA A 165 -1.16 12.96 -1.99
C ALA A 165 0.13 12.28 -1.44
N GLY A 166 0.13 10.96 -1.22
CA GLY A 166 1.31 10.25 -0.72
C GLY A 166 2.41 10.13 -1.81
N PRO A 167 3.67 10.46 -1.50
CA PRO A 167 4.74 10.50 -2.50
C PRO A 167 5.01 9.12 -3.11
N MET A 168 5.35 9.12 -4.41
CA MET A 168 5.70 7.94 -5.22
C MET A 168 6.86 7.16 -4.63
#